data_AF-A0A098G790-F1
#
_entry.id   AF-A0A098G790-F1
#
_cell.length_a   1.000
_cell.length_b   1.000
_cell.length_c   1.000
_cell.angle_alpha   90.00
_cell.angle_beta   90.00
_cell.angle_gamma   90.00
#
_symmetry.space_group_name_H-M   'P 1'
#
loop_
_entity.id
_entity.type
_entity.pdbx_description
1 polymer ?
#
loop_
_entity_poly.entity_id
_entity_poly.type
_entity_poly.pdbx_seq_one_letter_code
_entity_poly.pdbx_strand_id
1 'polypeptide(L)' 'MGCLAEVWASEVGVHFERRKEAQKYLIEFILTHGNYDLKALAEILDVSPLLLSQVVSGFSYLEDANALRLYDWFFLFIGE' A
#
# COMPACT_ATOMS: atom_id res chain seq x y z
N MET A 1 8.20 8.31 20.43
CA MET A 1 8.86 8.61 19.13
C MET A 1 9.85 7.50 18.89
N GLY A 2 9.47 6.46 18.14
CA GLY A 2 10.37 5.38 17.78
C GLY A 2 11.10 5.76 16.50
N CYS A 3 12.43 5.64 16.49
CA CYS A 3 13.26 6.00 15.36
C CYS A 3 13.15 4.92 14.29
N LEU A 4 13.02 5.29 13.01
CA LEU A 4 12.94 4.34 11.89
C LEU A 4 14.15 3.37 11.85
N ALA A 5 15.31 3.82 12.34
CA ALA A 5 16.52 3.01 12.49
C ALA A 5 16.37 1.83 13.48
N GLU A 6 15.56 1.99 14.53
CA GLU A 6 15.34 0.94 15.55
C GLU A 6 14.47 -0.20 15.01
N VAL A 7 13.61 0.08 14.01
CA VAL A 7 12.77 -0.92 13.35
C VAL A 7 13.59 -1.81 12.42
N TRP A 8 14.62 -1.26 11.77
CA TRP A 8 15.47 -1.99 10.81
C TRP A 8 16.52 -2.87 11.50
N ALA A 9 16.97 -2.49 12.69
CA ALA A 9 17.95 -3.26 13.47
C ALA A 9 17.34 -4.43 14.26
N SER A 10 16.01 -4.58 14.22
CA SER A 10 15.32 -5.64 14.94
C SER A 10 15.35 -6.94 14.13
N GLU A 11 16.18 -7.90 14.54
CA GLU A 11 16.10 -9.31 14.11
C GLU A 11 14.86 -10.04 14.68
N VAL A 12 13.89 -9.31 15.24
CA VAL A 12 12.53 -9.84 15.34
C VAL A 12 12.13 -10.10 13.92
N GLY A 13 11.87 -11.37 13.58
CA GLY A 13 11.11 -11.72 12.40
C GLY A 13 9.77 -10.99 12.47
N VAL A 14 9.75 -9.73 12.06
CA VAL A 14 8.56 -9.02 11.67
C VAL A 14 8.16 -9.79 10.44
N HIS A 15 7.40 -10.86 10.66
CA HIS A 15 6.49 -11.33 9.64
C HIS A 15 5.70 -10.08 9.26
N PHE A 16 6.15 -9.42 8.18
CA PHE A 16 5.39 -8.49 7.40
C PHE A 16 4.22 -9.31 6.84
N GLU A 17 3.34 -9.78 7.72
CA GLU A 17 2.00 -10.22 7.37
C GLU A 17 1.43 -9.02 6.64
N ARG A 18 1.23 -9.16 5.33
CA ARG A 18 0.68 -8.17 4.41
C ARG A 18 -0.40 -7.36 5.15
N ARG A 19 0.00 -6.24 5.77
CA ARG A 19 -0.85 -5.59 6.76
C ARG A 19 -1.94 -4.90 5.97
N LYS A 20 -3.10 -5.54 5.93
CA LYS A 20 -4.34 -5.04 5.35
C LYS A 20 -4.53 -3.54 5.59
N GLU A 21 -4.28 -3.12 6.83
CA GLU A 21 -4.32 -1.72 7.26
C GLU A 21 -3.24 -0.84 6.60
N ALA A 22 -2.01 -1.33 6.45
CA ALA A 22 -0.95 -0.57 5.79
C ALA A 22 -1.26 -0.31 4.31
N GLN A 23 -1.74 -1.33 3.59
CA GLN A 23 -2.16 -1.15 2.19
C GLN A 23 -3.34 -0.20 2.09
N LYS A 24 -4.34 -0.32 2.97
CA LYS A 24 -5.45 0.63 3.07
C LYS A 24 -4.94 2.06 3.21
N TYR A 25 -4.10 2.35 4.23
CA TYR A 25 -3.61 3.70 4.48
C TYR A 25 -2.73 4.23 3.34
N LEU A 26 -1.92 3.39 2.72
CA LEU A 26 -1.14 3.76 1.53
C LEU A 26 -2.04 4.14 0.35
N ILE A 27 -3.07 3.34 0.07
CA ILE A 27 -4.02 3.62 -1.00
C ILE A 27 -4.80 4.91 -0.69
N GLU A 28 -5.29 5.08 0.54
CA GLU A 28 -5.97 6.32 0.97
C GLU A 28 -5.06 7.54 0.81
N PHE A 29 -3.78 7.43 1.15
CA PHE A 29 -2.80 8.49 0.98
C PHE A 29 -2.60 8.85 -0.49
N ILE A 30 -2.38 7.86 -1.37
CA ILE A 30 -2.20 8.08 -2.81
C ILE A 30 -3.46 8.70 -3.43
N LEU A 31 -4.65 8.25 -3.06
CA LEU A 31 -5.90 8.82 -3.58
C LEU A 31 -6.12 10.27 -3.11
N THR A 32 -5.78 10.55 -1.86
CA THR A 32 -5.94 11.89 -1.27
C THR A 32 -4.96 12.90 -1.86
N HIS A 33 -3.72 12.50 -2.12
CA HIS A 33 -2.64 13.42 -2.49
C HIS A 33 -2.19 13.32 -3.95
N GLY A 34 -2.49 12.22 -4.64
CA GLY A 34 -1.98 11.94 -5.98
C GLY A 34 -2.86 12.39 -7.14
N ASN A 35 -4.02 13.01 -6.85
CA ASN A 35 -4.99 13.40 -7.87
C ASN A 35 -5.45 12.20 -8.75
N TYR A 36 -5.54 11.02 -8.14
CA TYR A 36 -6.08 9.80 -8.73
C TYR A 36 -7.48 9.55 -8.18
N ASP A 37 -8.40 9.10 -9.04
CA ASP A 37 -9.57 8.38 -8.55
C ASP A 37 -9.24 6.88 -8.35
N LEU A 38 -10.13 6.17 -7.66
CA LEU A 38 -9.93 4.77 -7.32
C LEU A 38 -9.83 3.88 -8.58
N LYS A 39 -10.43 4.28 -9.70
CA LYS A 39 -10.38 3.53 -10.95
C LYS A 39 -9.01 3.68 -11.62
N ALA A 40 -8.50 4.90 -11.71
CA ALA A 40 -7.18 5.20 -12.25
C ALA A 40 -6.08 4.46 -11.46
N LEU A 41 -6.16 4.46 -10.13
CA LEU A 41 -5.20 3.72 -9.31
C LEU A 41 -5.34 2.20 -9.48
N ALA A 42 -6.56 1.69 -9.63
CA ALA A 42 -6.76 0.26 -9.90
C ALA A 42 -6.15 -0.18 -11.24
N GLU A 43 -6.23 0.66 -12.28
CA GLU A 43 -5.58 0.42 -13.57
C GLU A 43 -4.04 0.40 -13.45
N ILE A 44 -3.45 1.34 -12.69
CA ILE A 44 -2.01 1.39 -12.43
C ILE A 44 -1.53 0.12 -11.70
N LEU A 45 -2.31 -0.34 -10.73
CA LEU A 45 -2.00 -1.52 -9.93
C LEU A 45 -2.38 -2.84 -10.61
N ASP A 46 -3.01 -2.79 -11.80
CA ASP A 46 -3.49 -3.95 -12.56
C ASP A 46 -4.45 -4.82 -11.75
N VAL A 47 -5.38 -4.18 -11.06
CA VAL A 47 -6.42 -4.84 -10.26
C VAL A 47 -7.80 -4.33 -10.63
N SER A 48 -8.83 -5.11 -10.31
CA SER A 48 -10.19 -4.61 -10.46
C SER A 48 -10.46 -3.46 -9.47
N PRO A 49 -11.21 -2.41 -9.86
CA PRO A 49 -11.65 -1.37 -8.92
C PRO A 49 -12.45 -1.93 -7.73
N LEU A 50 -13.16 -3.05 -7.93
CA LEU A 50 -13.87 -3.74 -6.86
C LEU A 50 -12.92 -4.30 -5.80
N LEU A 51 -11.82 -4.94 -6.22
CA LEU A 51 -10.81 -5.41 -5.28
C LEU A 51 -10.20 -4.23 -4.53
N LEU A 52 -9.80 -3.17 -5.24
CA LEU A 52 -9.16 -2.02 -4.61
C LEU A 52 -10.09 -1.33 -3.60
N SER A 53 -11.39 -1.22 -3.89
CA SER A 53 -12.37 -0.67 -2.93
C SER A 53 -12.53 -1.56 -1.69
N GLN A 54 -12.47 -2.88 -1.83
CA GLN A 54 -12.45 -3.81 -0.68
C GLN A 54 -11.18 -3.66 0.16
N VAL A 55 -10.02 -3.38 -0.45
CA VAL A 55 -8.78 -3.12 0.30
C VAL A 55 -8.89 -1.82 1.10
N VAL A 56 -9.32 -0.73 0.47
CA VAL A 56 -9.54 0.56 1.15
C VAL A 56 -10.57 0.45 2.27
N SER A 57 -11.59 -0.38 2.09
CA SER A 57 -12.61 -0.62 3.12
C SER A 57 -12.12 -1.54 4.26
N GLY A 58 -10.89 -2.06 4.18
CA GLY A 58 -10.36 -3.00 5.17
C GLY A 58 -11.04 -4.37 5.12
N PHE A 59 -11.66 -4.76 3.99
CA PHE A 59 -12.27 -6.09 3.77
C PHE A 59 -11.34 -7.07 3.07
N SER A 60 -10.41 -6.61 2.23
CA SER A 60 -9.42 -7.44 1.52
C SER A 60 -8.01 -6.84 1.60
N TYR A 61 -7.01 -7.50 0.99
CA TYR A 61 -5.67 -6.98 0.75
C TYR A 61 -5.17 -7.42 -0.64
N LEU A 62 -4.20 -6.69 -1.19
CA LEU A 62 -3.47 -7.03 -2.41
C LEU A 62 -2.41 -8.09 -2.10
N GLU A 63 -2.34 -9.11 -2.95
CA GLU A 63 -1.35 -10.18 -2.85
C GLU A 63 -0.14 -9.93 -3.76
N ASP A 64 1.00 -10.49 -3.35
CA ASP A 64 2.25 -10.64 -4.12
C ASP A 64 2.57 -9.48 -5.07
N ALA A 65 2.38 -9.68 -6.38
CA ALA A 65 2.74 -8.71 -7.41
C ALA A 65 1.99 -7.37 -7.29
N ASN A 66 0.73 -7.40 -6.88
CA ASN A 66 -0.09 -6.18 -6.76
C ASN A 66 0.30 -5.39 -5.52
N ALA A 67 0.70 -6.08 -4.44
CA ALA A 67 1.25 -5.43 -3.26
C ALA A 67 2.60 -4.76 -3.60
N LEU A 68 3.48 -5.45 -4.31
CA LEU A 68 4.77 -4.88 -4.74
C LEU A 68 4.56 -3.64 -5.62
N ARG A 69 3.66 -3.71 -6.62
CA ARG A 69 3.29 -2.55 -7.45
C ARG A 69 2.79 -1.37 -6.65
N LEU A 70 2.01 -1.60 -5.59
CA LEU A 70 1.54 -0.54 -4.69
C LEU A 70 2.71 0.15 -3.97
N TYR A 71 3.67 -0.63 -3.47
CA TYR A 71 4.85 -0.08 -2.80
C TYR A 71 5.76 0.67 -3.77
N ASP A 72 6.05 0.09 -4.94
CA ASP A 72 6.85 0.75 -5.99
C ASP A 72 6.20 2.07 -6.42
N TRP A 73 4.88 2.07 -6.61
CA TRP A 73 4.13 3.28 -6.95
C TRP A 73 4.17 4.32 -5.84
N PHE A 74 4.10 3.89 -4.58
CA PHE A 74 4.23 4.81 -3.45
C PHE A 74 5.62 5.46 -3.40
N PHE A 75 6.70 4.71 -3.61
CA PHE A 75 8.06 5.25 -3.67
C PHE A 75 8.23 6.26 -4.82
N LEU A 76 7.76 5.89 -6.03
CA LEU A 76 7.70 6.82 -7.16
C LEU A 76 6.90 8.09 -6.85
N PHE A 77 5.80 7.96 -6.11
CA PHE A 77 4.94 9.08 -5.74
C PHE A 77 5.62 10.05 -4.76
N ILE A 78 6.39 9.55 -3.79
CA ILE A 78 7.11 10.38 -2.82
C ILE A 78 8.49 10.84 -3.30
N GLY A 79 8.95 10.34 -4.46
CA GLY A 79 10.22 10.72 -5.08
C GLY A 79 11.45 10.02 -4.48
N GLU A 80 11.27 8.79 -3.98
CA GLU A 80 12.32 7.92 -3.42
C GLU A 80 12.58 6.69 -4.32
#